data_AF-H2JBA8-F1
#
_entry.id   AF-H2JBA8-F1
#
_cell.length_a   1.000
_cell.length_b   1.000
_cell.length_c   1.000
_cell.angle_alpha   90.00
_cell.angle_beta   90.00
_cell.angle_gamma   90.00
#
_symmetry.space_group_name_H-M   'P 1'
#
loop_
_entity.id
_entity.type
_entity.pdbx_description
1 polymer ?
#
loop_
_entity_poly.entity_id
_entity_poly.type
_entity_poly.pdbx_seq_one_letter_code
_entity_poly.pdbx_strand_id
1 'polypeptide(L)'
;MELQNNVINAENLNENNTLSVVQDKLKPGDTMILDVGYNYFHQADKLYEMLVNEGYYVRKTFVNGRNQLLVAQKDEKHQMY
;
A
#
# COMPACT_ATOMS: atom_id res chain seq x y z
N MET A 1 5.53 -19.69 4.45
CA MET A 1 5.00 -18.57 3.64
C MET A 1 5.92 -17.40 3.91
N GLU A 2 6.87 -17.14 3.00
CA GLU A 2 7.80 -16.01 3.14
C GLU A 2 7.06 -14.71 2.79
N LEU A 3 6.46 -14.06 3.78
CA LEU A 3 5.86 -12.72 3.65
C LEU A 3 6.92 -11.60 3.57
N GLN A 4 8.21 -11.94 3.46
CA GLN A 4 9.32 -11.03 3.81
C GLN A 4 9.75 -10.06 2.70
N ASN A 5 9.26 -10.13 1.46
CA ASN A 5 9.84 -9.35 0.35
C ASN A 5 8.99 -8.22 -0.23
N ASN A 6 7.74 -8.03 0.20
CA ASN A 6 6.85 -7.00 -0.39
C ASN A 6 6.61 -5.79 0.52
N VAL A 7 7.42 -5.60 1.56
CA VAL A 7 7.36 -4.39 2.40
C VAL A 7 8.24 -3.31 1.78
N ILE A 8 7.62 -2.19 1.40
CA ILE A 8 8.30 -1.01 0.90
C ILE A 8 8.26 0.06 1.99
N ASN A 9 9.43 0.58 2.38
CA ASN A 9 9.47 1.77 3.22
C ASN A 9 8.93 2.96 2.43
N ALA A 10 7.83 3.52 2.90
CA ALA A 10 7.08 4.61 2.29
C ALA A 10 7.18 5.94 3.07
N GLU A 11 8.05 6.01 4.10
CA GLU A 11 8.20 7.22 4.93
C GLU A 11 8.58 8.47 4.09
N ASN A 12 9.38 8.27 3.04
CA ASN A 12 9.83 9.34 2.14
C ASN A 12 9.04 9.40 0.81
N LEU A 13 7.98 8.60 0.65
CA LEU A 13 7.19 8.59 -0.58
C LEU A 13 6.10 9.67 -0.55
N ASN A 14 5.87 10.33 -1.68
CA ASN A 14 4.79 11.29 -1.91
C ASN A 14 3.81 10.72 -2.96
N GLU A 15 2.80 11.49 -3.36
CA GLU A 15 1.77 10.94 -4.25
C GLU A 15 2.35 10.44 -5.58
N ASN A 16 3.22 11.24 -6.20
CA ASN A 16 3.75 10.97 -7.54
C ASN A 16 4.68 9.76 -7.59
N ASN A 17 5.57 9.60 -6.60
CA ASN A 17 6.53 8.49 -6.61
C ASN A 17 5.89 7.18 -6.07
N THR A 18 4.85 7.27 -5.24
CA THR A 18 4.15 6.08 -4.72
C THR A 18 3.51 5.29 -5.85
N LEU A 19 2.81 5.95 -6.77
CA LEU A 19 2.14 5.28 -7.88
C LEU A 19 3.15 4.54 -8.78
N SER A 20 4.28 5.20 -9.10
CA SER A 20 5.34 4.59 -9.89
C SER A 20 5.92 3.34 -9.22
N VAL A 21 6.16 3.40 -7.90
CA VAL A 21 6.68 2.25 -7.14
C VAL A 21 5.67 1.10 -7.11
N VAL A 22 4.38 1.40 -6.91
CA VAL A 22 3.32 0.39 -6.91
C VAL A 22 3.23 -0.26 -8.29
N GLN A 23 3.22 0.52 -9.38
CA GLN A 23 3.14 -0.01 -10.74
C GLN A 23 4.36 -0.89 -11.11
N ASP A 24 5.56 -0.50 -10.68
CA ASP A 24 6.79 -1.24 -10.97
C ASP A 24 6.88 -2.56 -10.19
N LYS A 25 6.45 -2.56 -8.92
CA LYS A 25 6.71 -3.67 -7.99
C LYS A 25 5.51 -4.56 -7.71
N LEU A 26 4.27 -4.09 -7.87
CA LEU A 26 3.07 -4.86 -7.56
C LEU A 26 2.67 -5.73 -8.75
N LYS A 27 2.92 -7.03 -8.63
CA LYS A 27 2.51 -8.01 -9.65
C LYS A 27 1.06 -8.45 -9.45
N PRO A 28 0.36 -8.90 -10.52
CA PRO A 28 -0.98 -9.46 -10.40
C PRO A 28 -1.02 -10.65 -9.43
N GLY A 29 -1.99 -10.66 -8.51
CA GLY A 29 -2.14 -11.68 -7.48
C GLY A 29 -1.27 -11.50 -6.23
N ASP A 30 -0.36 -10.52 -6.21
CA ASP A 30 0.44 -10.19 -5.04
C ASP A 30 -0.23 -9.13 -4.17
N THR A 31 0.17 -9.08 -2.90
CA THR A 31 -0.09 -7.96 -1.99
C THR A 31 1.24 -7.30 -1.61
N MET A 32 1.26 -5.97 -1.64
CA MET A 32 2.37 -5.12 -1.21
C MET A 32 2.00 -4.40 0.09
N ILE A 33 2.98 -4.21 0.97
CA ILE A 33 2.83 -3.43 2.19
C ILE A 33 3.64 -2.14 2.00
N LEU A 34 2.96 -0.99 1.95
CA LEU A 34 3.59 0.32 2.04
C LEU A 34 3.68 0.69 3.52
N ASP A 35 4.88 0.70 4.08
CA ASP A 35 5.13 1.10 5.46
C ASP A 35 5.38 2.61 5.54
N VAL A 36 4.34 3.37 5.88
CA VAL A 36 4.34 4.84 5.93
C VAL A 36 4.97 5.37 7.23
N GLY A 37 5.24 4.48 8.20
CA GLY A 37 5.92 4.82 9.45
C GLY A 37 5.08 5.53 10.50
N TYR A 38 5.77 6.22 11.42
CA TYR A 38 5.18 6.79 12.63
C TYR A 38 4.55 8.18 12.36
N ASN A 39 3.31 8.37 12.80
CA ASN A 39 2.62 9.67 12.91
C ASN A 39 2.32 10.48 11.63
N TYR A 40 2.38 9.90 10.45
CA TYR A 40 1.92 10.56 9.21
C TYR A 40 0.51 10.11 8.79
N PHE A 41 -0.48 10.23 9.68
CA PHE A 41 -1.89 9.88 9.37
C PHE A 41 -2.37 10.56 8.09
N HIS A 42 -2.06 11.85 7.91
CA HIS A 42 -2.40 12.59 6.71
C HIS A 42 -1.72 12.06 5.43
N GLN A 43 -0.49 11.54 5.52
CA GLN A 43 0.19 10.95 4.37
C GLN A 43 -0.43 9.60 4.02
N ALA A 44 -0.65 8.74 5.02
CA ALA A 44 -1.29 7.44 4.82
C ALA A 44 -2.70 7.59 4.23
N ASP A 45 -3.46 8.61 4.66
CA ASP A 45 -4.78 8.92 4.12
C ASP A 45 -4.71 9.38 2.66
N LYS A 46 -3.80 10.30 2.33
CA LYS A 46 -3.60 10.76 0.95
C LYS A 46 -3.17 9.64 0.01
N LEU A 47 -2.21 8.82 0.44
CA LEU A 47 -1.74 7.67 -0.34
C LEU A 47 -2.87 6.65 -0.54
N TYR A 48 -3.68 6.42 0.49
CA TYR A 48 -4.86 5.57 0.40
C TYR A 48 -5.86 6.10 -0.64
N GLU A 49 -6.25 7.37 -0.56
CA GLU A 49 -7.24 7.96 -1.47
C GLU A 49 -6.77 7.88 -2.92
N MET A 50 -5.50 8.24 -3.16
CA MET A 50 -4.90 8.17 -4.49
C MET A 50 -4.89 6.74 -5.03
N LEU A 51 -4.41 5.76 -4.26
CA LEU A 51 -4.33 4.37 -4.73
C LEU A 51 -5.73 3.76 -4.96
N VAL A 52 -6.72 4.11 -4.15
CA VAL A 52 -8.10 3.68 -4.37
C VAL A 52 -8.67 4.30 -5.65
N ASN A 53 -8.40 5.59 -5.90
CA ASN A 53 -8.82 6.29 -7.12
C ASN A 53 -8.18 5.73 -8.38
N GLU A 54 -6.91 5.32 -8.31
CA GLU A 54 -6.18 4.62 -9.37
C GLU A 54 -6.64 3.16 -9.58
N GLY A 55 -7.62 2.71 -8.78
CA GLY A 55 -8.26 1.42 -8.97
C GLY A 55 -7.59 0.26 -8.26
N TYR A 56 -6.70 0.50 -7.29
CA TYR A 56 -6.16 -0.56 -6.44
C TYR A 56 -7.11 -0.93 -5.31
N TYR A 57 -6.96 -2.14 -4.79
CA TYR A 57 -7.48 -2.54 -3.49
C TYR A 57 -6.50 -2.02 -2.44
N VAL A 58 -6.98 -1.25 -1.47
CA VAL A 58 -6.13 -0.72 -0.40
C VAL A 58 -6.79 -0.95 0.95
N ARG A 59 -6.05 -1.48 1.92
CA ARG A 59 -6.46 -1.61 3.32
C ARG A 59 -5.47 -0.89 4.23
N LYS A 60 -5.98 0.03 5.05
CA LYS A 60 -5.20 0.66 6.12
C LYS A 60 -5.03 -0.32 7.28
N THR A 61 -3.81 -0.40 7.80
CA THR A 61 -3.49 -1.18 9.00
C THR A 61 -2.53 -0.42 9.89
N PHE A 62 -2.58 -0.71 11.18
CA PHE A 62 -1.65 -0.16 12.17
C PHE A 62 -0.95 -1.31 12.88
N VAL A 63 0.36 -1.44 12.67
CA VAL A 63 1.17 -2.56 13.18
C VAL A 63 2.38 -2.00 13.89
N ASN A 64 2.59 -2.40 15.15
CA ASN A 64 3.74 -1.98 15.97
C ASN A 64 3.99 -0.46 16.02
N GLY A 65 2.90 0.32 16.03
CA GLY A 65 2.98 1.78 16.09
C GLY A 65 3.12 2.48 14.72
N ARG A 66 3.15 1.72 13.62
CA ARG A 66 3.38 2.24 12.27
C ARG A 66 2.12 2.12 11.42
N ASN A 67 1.84 3.18 10.66
CA ASN A 67 0.77 3.15 9.66
C ASN A 67 1.26 2.42 8.42
N GLN A 68 0.50 1.43 7.98
CA GLN A 68 0.81 0.62 6.81
C GLN A 68 -0.41 0.56 5.88
N LEU A 69 -0.15 0.52 4.57
CA LEU A 69 -1.16 0.27 3.55
C LEU A 69 -0.88 -1.08 2.90
N LEU A 70 -1.83 -2.00 2.98
CA LEU A 70 -1.83 -3.20 2.16
C LEU A 70 -2.44 -2.85 0.81
N VAL A 71 -1.69 -3.04 -0.26
CA VAL A 71 -2.06 -2.66 -1.62
C VAL A 71 -2.05 -3.91 -2.50
N ALA A 72 -3.13 -4.14 -3.22
CA ALA A 72 -3.26 -5.21 -4.21
C ALA A 72 -3.94 -4.68 -5.47
N GLN A 73 -3.71 -5.34 -6.61
CA GLN A 73 -4.49 -5.05 -7.82
C GLN A 73 -5.94 -5.49 -7.59
N LYS A 74 -6.91 -4.75 -8.15
CA LYS A 74 -8.29 -5.26 -8.20
C LYS A 74 -8.32 -6.46 -9.14
N ASP A 75 -8.43 -7.64 -8.57
CA ASP A 75 -8.68 -8.88 -9.28
C ASP A 75 -9.90 -9.60 -8.67
N GLU A 76 -10.38 -10.64 -9.35
CA GLU A 76 -11.51 -11.44 -8.85
C GLU A 76 -11.15 -12.28 -7.61
N LYS A 77 -9.86 -12.31 -7.21
CA LYS A 77 -9.33 -13.11 -6.10
C LYS A 77 -9.31 -12.34 -4.78
N HIS A 78 -9.11 -11.03 -4.81
CA HIS A 78 -9.14 -10.14 -3.66
C HIS A 78 -10.55 -9.60 -3.45
N GLN A 79 -11.46 -10.48 -3.00
CA GLN A 79 -12.82 -10.07 -2.60
C GLN A 79 -12.78 -9.42 -1.21
N MET A 80 -13.28 -8.19 -1.09
CA MET A 80 -13.63 -7.61 0.23
C MET A 80 -14.85 -8.34 0.77
N TYR A 81 -14.69 -9.03 1.90
CA TYR A 81 -15.78 -9.25 2.85
C TYR A 81 -15.65 -8.22 3.98
#